data_AF-A0A7S2F950-F1
#
_entry.id   AF-A0A7S2F950-F1
#
_cell.length_a   1.000
_cell.length_b   1.000
_cell.length_c   1.000
_cell.angle_alpha   90.00
_cell.angle_beta   90.00
_cell.angle_gamma   90.00
#
_symmetry.space_group_name_H-M   'P 1'
#
loop_
_entity.id
_entity.type
_entity.pdbx_description
1 polymer ?
#
loop_
_entity_poly.entity_id
_entity_poly.type
_entity_poly.pdbx_seq_one_letter_code
_entity_poly.pdbx_strand_id
1 'polypeptide(L)'
;MMGLPVGKLVIATNTNDILHRFMTTGDYVKESIAKSMSPSMDICVSSNFERFLFHMMDDNSSVLKTLMESFEGKATTTANLPGVGSAVKGALHVEGKPLAMAREHMQSARAGNAECQKVIRDYLEEFGYLLCPHSACGVYASIELGYQKDSTMVNLATAHPGKFYDSVSEAVGPAQQLPPLPKELDCLASLPMVSTAVANDLRVCQDLVLDRTENQKDEKKKVTAAPAAIRELPTSNTNLNTHIWLGLAASVVAVSVGMYFAFTNRNRLR
;
A
#
# COMPACT_ATOMS: atom_id res chain seq x y z
N MET A 1 -5.03 1.16 20.98
CA MET A 1 -3.67 1.49 20.50
C MET A 1 -2.63 0.89 21.45
N MET A 2 -1.52 0.35 20.95
CA MET A 2 -0.48 -0.31 21.76
C MET A 2 0.40 0.63 22.59
N GLY A 3 0.05 1.92 22.69
CA GLY A 3 0.76 2.92 23.50
C GLY A 3 1.88 3.69 22.80
N LEU A 4 2.07 3.50 21.48
CA LEU A 4 3.05 4.28 20.71
C LEU A 4 2.60 5.76 20.65
N PRO A 5 3.42 6.74 21.09
CA PRO A 5 3.07 8.15 21.10
C PRO A 5 3.22 8.76 19.70
N VAL A 6 2.21 8.55 18.86
CA VAL A 6 2.09 9.15 17.54
C VAL A 6 0.98 10.21 17.55
N GLY A 7 1.17 11.25 16.73
CA GLY A 7 0.11 12.19 16.40
C GLY A 7 -0.92 11.56 15.47
N LYS A 8 -1.55 12.37 14.62
CA LYS A 8 -2.49 11.85 13.63
C LYS A 8 -1.76 11.02 12.58
N LEU A 9 -2.41 9.95 12.16
CA LEU A 9 -2.01 9.14 11.00
C LEU A 9 -2.55 9.79 9.73
N VAL A 10 -1.71 9.98 8.72
CA VAL A 10 -2.10 10.62 7.46
C VAL A 10 -2.27 9.56 6.39
N ILE A 11 -3.47 9.49 5.82
CA ILE A 11 -3.78 8.65 4.67
C ILE A 11 -3.49 9.45 3.40
N ALA A 12 -2.44 9.07 2.67
CA ALA A 12 -2.21 9.58 1.33
C ALA A 12 -2.87 8.67 0.30
N THR A 13 -3.74 9.25 -0.53
CA THR A 13 -4.38 8.58 -1.66
C THR A 13 -3.91 9.18 -2.98
N ASN A 14 -3.98 8.41 -4.07
CA ASN A 14 -3.83 8.96 -5.41
C ASN A 14 -5.20 9.42 -5.92
N THR A 15 -5.38 9.55 -7.24
CA THR A 15 -6.68 9.89 -7.84
C THR A 15 -7.83 8.95 -7.46
N ASN A 16 -7.53 7.70 -7.09
CA ASN A 16 -8.48 6.72 -6.56
C ASN A 16 -8.60 6.94 -5.04
N ASP A 17 -9.53 7.79 -4.65
CA ASP A 17 -9.50 8.53 -3.39
C ASP A 17 -10.62 8.12 -2.41
N ILE A 18 -11.14 6.89 -2.52
CA ILE A 18 -12.27 6.40 -1.71
C ILE A 18 -12.08 6.65 -0.20
N LEU A 19 -10.85 6.53 0.31
CA LEU A 19 -10.54 6.82 1.71
C LEU A 19 -10.51 8.32 2.02
N HIS A 20 -10.06 9.16 1.09
CA HIS A 20 -10.09 10.61 1.28
C HIS A 20 -11.53 11.13 1.29
N ARG A 21 -12.39 10.63 0.38
CA ARG A 21 -13.83 10.93 0.37
C ARG A 21 -14.49 10.48 1.67
N PHE A 22 -14.21 9.26 2.14
CA PHE A 22 -14.70 8.79 3.44
C PHE A 22 -14.28 9.71 4.58
N MET A 23 -13.01 10.10 4.65
CA MET A 23 -12.54 11.00 5.70
C MET A 23 -13.16 12.40 5.61
N THR A 24 -13.56 12.85 4.41
CA THR A 24 -14.10 14.18 4.14
C THR A 24 -15.62 14.27 4.36
N THR A 25 -16.39 13.26 3.93
CA THR A 25 -17.86 13.30 3.99
C THR A 25 -18.48 12.17 4.80
N GLY A 26 -17.75 11.11 5.10
CA GLY A 26 -18.29 9.85 5.65
C GLY A 26 -18.69 8.84 4.57
N ASP A 27 -18.64 9.23 3.29
CA ASP A 27 -19.02 8.37 2.17
C ASP A 27 -17.89 7.43 1.75
N TYR A 28 -18.17 6.14 1.75
CA TYR A 28 -17.31 5.11 1.21
C TYR A 28 -18.01 4.45 0.02
N VAL A 29 -17.74 4.98 -1.18
CA VAL A 29 -18.45 4.61 -2.42
C VAL A 29 -17.46 4.04 -3.42
N LYS A 30 -17.74 2.83 -3.93
CA LYS A 30 -16.97 2.21 -5.01
C LYS A 30 -17.16 3.02 -6.28
N GLU A 31 -16.03 3.38 -6.89
CA GLU A 31 -15.97 4.03 -8.20
C GLU A 31 -15.07 3.24 -9.14
N SER A 32 -15.14 3.55 -10.42
CA SER A 32 -14.22 2.99 -11.42
C SER A 32 -12.79 3.42 -11.13
N ILE A 33 -11.85 2.48 -11.19
CA ILE A 33 -10.42 2.78 -11.06
C ILE A 33 -9.94 3.62 -12.25
N ALA A 34 -9.27 4.74 -11.94
CA ALA A 34 -8.46 5.49 -12.88
C ALA A 34 -7.00 5.04 -12.78
N LYS A 35 -6.33 4.89 -13.93
CA LYS A 35 -4.88 4.60 -13.95
C LYS A 35 -4.10 5.79 -13.42
N SER A 36 -3.20 5.56 -12.48
CA SER A 36 -2.31 6.59 -11.95
C SER A 36 -0.83 6.21 -12.11
N MET A 37 0.04 7.14 -11.73
CA MET A 37 1.49 6.88 -11.62
C MET A 37 1.86 5.97 -10.44
N SER A 38 0.95 5.78 -9.48
CA SER A 38 1.13 4.92 -8.32
C SER A 38 0.17 3.71 -8.40
N PRO A 39 0.34 2.80 -9.38
CA PRO A 39 -0.66 1.78 -9.72
C PRO A 39 -0.97 0.81 -8.57
N SER A 40 -0.03 0.59 -7.66
CA SER A 40 -0.26 -0.21 -6.44
C SER A 40 -1.25 0.44 -5.46
N MET A 41 -1.65 1.69 -5.66
CA MET A 41 -2.67 2.42 -4.90
C MET A 41 -3.99 2.56 -5.68
N ASP A 42 -4.07 2.04 -6.91
CA ASP A 42 -5.27 2.11 -7.75
C ASP A 42 -6.33 1.08 -7.29
N ILE A 43 -7.04 1.41 -6.21
CA ILE A 43 -8.02 0.53 -5.57
C ILE A 43 -9.46 1.07 -5.64
N CYS A 44 -10.44 0.19 -5.88
CA CYS A 44 -11.87 0.50 -5.71
C CYS A 44 -12.34 0.36 -4.25
N VAL A 45 -11.66 -0.49 -3.48
CA VAL A 45 -12.01 -0.87 -2.10
C VAL A 45 -10.71 -1.15 -1.36
N SER A 46 -10.56 -0.57 -0.17
CA SER A 46 -9.48 -0.90 0.75
C SER A 46 -9.89 -2.09 1.62
N SER A 47 -9.32 -3.27 1.34
CA SER A 47 -9.68 -4.52 2.04
C SER A 47 -9.46 -4.47 3.55
N ASN A 48 -8.43 -3.74 4.00
CA ASN A 48 -8.15 -3.60 5.44
C ASN A 48 -9.05 -2.55 6.13
N PHE A 49 -9.82 -1.77 5.38
CA PHE A 49 -10.68 -0.73 5.94
C PHE A 49 -11.80 -1.31 6.81
N GLU A 50 -12.26 -2.53 6.53
CA GLU A 50 -13.21 -3.26 7.37
C GLU A 50 -12.74 -3.40 8.82
N ARG A 51 -11.43 -3.61 9.05
CA ARG A 51 -10.86 -3.68 10.40
C ARG A 51 -10.94 -2.34 11.13
N PHE A 52 -10.81 -1.25 10.39
CA PHE A 52 -10.95 0.07 10.97
C PHE A 52 -12.43 0.40 11.25
N LEU A 53 -13.33 0.02 10.34
CA LEU A 53 -14.78 0.09 10.56
C LEU A 53 -15.18 -0.65 11.83
N PHE A 54 -14.64 -1.84 12.09
CA PHE A 54 -14.88 -2.58 13.33
C PHE A 54 -14.62 -1.73 14.59
N HIS A 55 -13.45 -1.11 14.67
CA HIS A 55 -13.07 -0.25 15.79
C HIS A 55 -13.90 1.03 15.87
N MET A 56 -14.24 1.63 14.73
CA MET A 56 -15.14 2.79 14.68
C MET A 56 -16.54 2.46 15.19
N MET A 57 -16.97 1.20 15.07
CA MET A 57 -18.25 0.67 15.55
C MET A 57 -18.17 0.06 16.95
N ASP A 58 -17.22 0.51 17.77
CA ASP A 58 -17.05 0.08 19.17
C ASP A 58 -16.84 -1.44 19.31
N ASP A 59 -16.06 -2.00 18.39
CA ASP A 59 -15.74 -3.43 18.31
C ASP A 59 -16.99 -4.34 18.20
N ASN A 60 -18.08 -3.81 17.63
CA ASN A 60 -19.33 -4.53 17.46
C ASN A 60 -19.37 -5.31 16.14
N SER A 61 -19.12 -6.61 16.24
CA SER A 61 -19.11 -7.53 15.08
C SER A 61 -20.48 -7.67 14.40
N SER A 62 -21.57 -7.51 15.14
CA SER A 62 -22.94 -7.62 14.59
C SER A 62 -23.29 -6.40 13.73
N VAL A 63 -22.92 -5.20 14.19
CA VAL A 63 -23.05 -3.96 13.42
C VAL A 63 -22.18 -4.03 12.16
N LEU A 64 -20.91 -4.41 12.31
CA LEU A 64 -19.98 -4.54 11.19
C LEU A 64 -20.49 -5.55 10.16
N LYS A 65 -20.96 -6.73 10.59
CA LYS A 65 -21.50 -7.75 9.69
C LYS A 65 -22.70 -7.22 8.91
N THR A 66 -23.64 -6.55 9.57
CA THR A 66 -24.84 -6.00 8.90
C THR A 66 -24.46 -4.93 7.87
N LEU A 67 -23.48 -4.09 8.19
CA LEU A 67 -22.93 -3.08 7.29
C LEU A 67 -22.21 -3.73 6.08
N MET A 68 -21.32 -4.67 6.39
CA MET A 68 -20.82 -5.81 5.60
C MET A 68 -21.73 -6.27 4.46
N GLU A 69 -22.78 -6.95 4.90
CA GLU A 69 -23.76 -7.61 4.06
C GLU A 69 -24.51 -6.62 3.17
N SER A 70 -24.86 -5.45 3.71
CA SER A 70 -25.52 -4.39 2.95
C SER A 70 -24.63 -3.84 1.83
N PHE A 71 -23.34 -3.63 2.11
CA PHE A 71 -22.35 -3.17 1.13
C PHE A 71 -22.07 -4.22 0.03
N GLU A 72 -22.18 -5.51 0.35
CA GLU A 72 -22.14 -6.60 -0.63
C GLU A 72 -23.43 -6.72 -1.46
N GLY A 73 -24.49 -6.03 -1.06
CA GLY A 73 -25.79 -6.05 -1.72
C GLY A 73 -26.70 -7.19 -1.26
N LYS A 74 -26.47 -7.76 -0.08
CA LYS A 74 -27.41 -8.66 0.59
C LYS A 74 -28.57 -7.83 1.17
N ALA A 75 -29.76 -8.42 1.21
CA ALA A 75 -30.96 -7.77 1.71
C ALA A 75 -30.94 -7.67 3.25
N THR A 76 -30.20 -6.69 3.76
CA THR A 76 -30.09 -6.35 5.18
C THR A 76 -30.42 -4.88 5.37
N THR A 77 -31.09 -4.53 6.48
CA THR A 77 -31.40 -3.15 6.81
C THR A 77 -30.33 -2.60 7.75
N THR A 78 -29.78 -1.44 7.41
CA THR A 78 -28.92 -0.67 8.31
C THR A 78 -29.69 0.35 9.15
N ALA A 79 -31.03 0.31 9.10
CA ALA A 79 -31.87 1.22 9.87
C ALA A 79 -31.56 1.08 11.37
N ASN A 80 -31.31 2.21 12.02
CA ASN A 80 -30.97 2.32 13.44
C ASN A 80 -29.60 1.73 13.85
N LEU A 81 -28.72 1.39 12.89
CA LEU A 81 -27.33 1.10 13.25
C LEU A 81 -26.65 2.40 13.74
N PRO A 82 -26.04 2.40 14.94
CA PRO A 82 -25.46 3.62 15.50
C PRO A 82 -24.31 4.12 14.63
N GLY A 83 -24.40 5.38 14.19
CA GLY A 83 -23.36 6.03 13.38
C GLY A 83 -23.25 5.53 11.95
N VAL A 84 -24.28 4.87 11.43
CA VAL A 84 -24.42 4.49 10.02
C VAL A 84 -25.63 5.23 9.45
N GLY A 85 -25.40 6.11 8.48
CA GLY A 85 -26.50 6.83 7.81
C GLY A 85 -27.17 5.95 6.74
N SER A 86 -26.38 5.24 5.93
CA SER A 86 -26.91 4.31 4.92
C SER A 86 -25.87 3.27 4.49
N ALA A 87 -26.32 2.13 3.98
CA ALA A 87 -25.47 1.22 3.22
C ALA A 87 -26.27 0.46 2.17
N VAL A 88 -25.71 0.39 0.97
CA VAL A 88 -26.25 -0.30 -0.19
C VAL A 88 -25.10 -0.97 -0.95
N LYS A 89 -25.43 -1.76 -1.98
CA LYS A 89 -24.42 -2.43 -2.79
C LYS A 89 -23.36 -1.44 -3.30
N GLY A 90 -22.12 -1.59 -2.83
CA GLY A 90 -20.98 -0.78 -3.24
C GLY A 90 -20.89 0.62 -2.63
N ALA A 91 -21.77 1.00 -1.70
CA ALA A 91 -21.74 2.30 -1.04
C ALA A 91 -22.16 2.21 0.42
N LEU A 92 -21.47 2.93 1.30
CA LEU A 92 -21.90 3.12 2.69
C LEU A 92 -21.61 4.55 3.15
N HIS A 93 -22.37 5.02 4.12
CA HIS A 93 -22.22 6.32 4.76
C HIS A 93 -22.10 6.12 6.28
N VAL A 94 -20.99 6.60 6.85
CA VAL A 94 -20.74 6.61 8.30
C VAL A 94 -20.80 8.05 8.79
N GLU A 95 -21.45 8.28 9.92
CA GLU A 95 -21.69 9.61 10.47
C GLU A 95 -21.58 9.63 12.00
N GLY A 96 -21.69 10.81 12.60
CA GLY A 96 -21.71 10.97 14.06
C GLY A 96 -20.41 10.50 14.73
N LYS A 97 -20.55 9.78 15.85
CA LYS A 97 -19.42 9.37 16.72
C LYS A 97 -18.37 8.52 15.98
N PRO A 98 -18.71 7.49 15.19
CA PRO A 98 -17.72 6.73 14.42
C PRO A 98 -16.86 7.58 13.47
N LEU A 99 -17.48 8.48 12.69
CA LEU A 99 -16.73 9.36 11.79
C LEU A 99 -15.87 10.37 12.54
N ALA A 100 -16.37 10.90 13.66
CA ALA A 100 -15.59 11.79 14.52
C ALA A 100 -14.35 11.09 15.10
N MET A 101 -14.49 9.85 15.56
CA MET A 101 -13.37 9.01 16.02
C MET A 101 -12.34 8.80 14.91
N ALA A 102 -12.77 8.55 13.68
CA ALA A 102 -11.86 8.43 12.53
C ALA A 102 -10.99 9.69 12.37
N ARG A 103 -11.63 10.86 12.42
CA ARG A 103 -10.99 12.18 12.22
C ARG A 103 -10.16 12.65 13.41
N GLU A 104 -10.43 12.11 14.60
CA GLU A 104 -9.61 12.32 15.78
C GLU A 104 -8.21 11.73 15.57
N HIS A 105 -8.14 10.50 15.06
CA HIS A 105 -6.88 9.76 14.89
C HIS A 105 -6.24 9.90 13.51
N MET A 106 -7.00 10.26 12.49
CA MET A 106 -6.53 10.27 11.10
C MET A 106 -6.85 11.57 10.38
N GLN A 107 -6.00 11.91 9.42
CA GLN A 107 -6.24 12.88 8.36
C GLN A 107 -5.99 12.24 7.01
N SER A 108 -6.38 12.92 5.93
CA SER A 108 -6.13 12.41 4.59
C SER A 108 -5.89 13.54 3.61
N ALA A 109 -5.15 13.22 2.55
CA ALA A 109 -5.01 14.08 1.38
C ALA A 109 -4.96 13.23 0.10
N ARG A 110 -5.31 13.87 -1.02
CA ARG A 110 -5.35 13.26 -2.35
C ARG A 110 -4.32 13.92 -3.24
N ALA A 111 -3.40 13.12 -3.78
CA ALA A 111 -2.44 13.57 -4.80
C ALA A 111 -2.89 13.10 -6.19
N GLY A 112 -3.08 14.01 -7.14
CA GLY A 112 -3.20 13.64 -8.54
C GLY A 112 -1.84 13.34 -9.16
N ASN A 113 -1.83 12.95 -10.45
CA ASN A 113 -0.60 12.69 -11.17
C ASN A 113 0.29 13.95 -11.26
N ALA A 114 -0.31 15.12 -11.50
CA ALA A 114 0.44 16.38 -11.62
C ALA A 114 1.14 16.76 -10.30
N GLU A 115 0.43 16.65 -9.17
CA GLU A 115 0.99 16.89 -7.84
C GLU A 115 2.11 15.89 -7.51
N CYS A 116 1.88 14.60 -7.82
CA CYS A 116 2.87 13.55 -7.63
C CYS A 116 4.15 13.81 -8.46
N GLN A 117 4.02 14.15 -9.74
CA GLN A 117 5.15 14.49 -10.61
C GLN A 117 5.94 15.68 -10.08
N LYS A 118 5.23 16.73 -9.65
CA LYS A 118 5.85 17.93 -9.08
C LYS A 118 6.66 17.57 -7.83
N VAL A 119 6.10 16.78 -6.92
CA VAL A 119 6.80 16.35 -5.71
C VAL A 119 8.05 15.53 -6.03
N ILE A 120 8.01 14.61 -7.00
CA ILE A 120 9.20 13.85 -7.40
C ILE A 120 10.33 14.77 -7.88
N ARG A 121 10.02 15.74 -8.75
CA ARG A 121 11.00 16.70 -9.26
C ARG A 121 11.59 17.57 -8.16
N ASP A 122 10.72 18.26 -7.43
CA ASP A 122 11.13 19.24 -6.43
C ASP A 122 11.95 18.56 -5.33
N TYR A 123 11.58 17.35 -4.92
CA TYR A 123 12.29 16.62 -3.88
C TYR A 123 13.68 16.14 -4.34
N LEU A 124 13.81 15.76 -5.62
CA LEU A 124 15.11 15.45 -6.20
C LEU A 124 15.99 16.71 -6.30
N GLU A 125 15.43 17.83 -6.75
CA GLU A 125 16.15 19.11 -6.87
C GLU A 125 16.62 19.66 -5.51
N GLU A 126 15.72 19.65 -4.52
CA GLU A 126 15.99 20.22 -3.19
C GLU A 126 16.87 19.33 -2.32
N PHE A 127 16.62 18.01 -2.31
CA PHE A 127 17.26 17.08 -1.38
C PHE A 127 18.23 16.09 -2.03
N GLY A 128 18.29 16.04 -3.36
CA GLY A 128 19.06 15.01 -4.07
C GLY A 128 18.49 13.60 -3.86
N TYR A 129 17.24 13.48 -3.42
CA TYR A 129 16.61 12.19 -3.10
C TYR A 129 15.48 11.87 -4.08
N LEU A 130 15.59 10.73 -4.76
CA LEU A 130 14.61 10.32 -5.75
C LEU A 130 13.48 9.50 -5.13
N LEU A 131 12.28 10.06 -5.13
CA LEU A 131 11.06 9.38 -4.68
C LEU A 131 10.50 8.48 -5.77
N CYS A 132 9.93 7.32 -5.38
CA CYS A 132 8.98 6.63 -6.24
C CYS A 132 7.60 7.33 -6.18
N PRO A 133 6.69 7.09 -7.14
CA PRO A 133 5.38 7.76 -7.17
C PRO A 133 4.53 7.56 -5.91
N HIS A 134 4.59 6.38 -5.29
CA HIS A 134 3.86 6.08 -4.04
C HIS A 134 4.37 6.91 -2.87
N SER A 135 5.69 6.99 -2.71
CA SER A 135 6.33 7.80 -1.68
C SER A 135 6.03 9.29 -1.89
N ALA A 136 5.99 9.74 -3.14
CA ALA A 136 5.62 11.12 -3.48
C ALA A 136 4.20 11.48 -3.08
N CYS A 137 3.22 10.55 -3.16
CA CYS A 137 1.88 10.79 -2.60
C CYS A 137 1.92 11.06 -1.09
N GLY A 138 2.75 10.32 -0.33
CA GLY A 138 2.91 10.54 1.12
C GLY A 138 3.55 11.89 1.45
N VAL A 139 4.62 12.23 0.74
CA VAL A 139 5.29 13.54 0.88
C VAL A 139 4.32 14.67 0.52
N TYR A 140 3.57 14.55 -0.58
CA TYR A 140 2.54 15.51 -0.95
C TYR A 140 1.52 15.71 0.17
N ALA A 141 0.95 14.63 0.71
CA ALA A 141 -0.03 14.71 1.79
C ALA A 141 0.53 15.42 3.03
N SER A 142 1.80 15.20 3.33
CA SER A 142 2.51 15.87 4.44
C SER A 142 2.65 17.37 4.20
N ILE A 143 2.94 17.78 2.96
CA ILE A 143 3.03 19.20 2.57
C ILE A 143 1.66 19.86 2.61
N GLU A 144 0.67 19.24 1.97
CA GLU A 144 -0.71 19.74 1.86
C GLU A 144 -1.35 19.97 3.23
N LEU A 145 -1.11 19.07 4.19
CA LEU A 145 -1.64 19.17 5.55
C LEU A 145 -0.79 20.04 6.49
N GLY A 146 0.31 20.63 5.99
CA GLY A 146 1.14 21.55 6.77
C GLY A 146 2.11 20.89 7.77
N TYR A 147 2.38 19.59 7.66
CA TYR A 147 3.28 18.84 8.55
C TYR A 147 4.78 19.13 8.35
N GLN A 148 5.12 20.11 7.52
CA GLN A 148 6.50 20.56 7.31
C GLN A 148 7.01 21.45 8.45
N LYS A 149 6.13 21.91 9.35
CA LYS A 149 6.46 22.84 10.44
C LYS A 149 6.11 22.20 11.78
N ASP A 150 7.03 22.31 12.75
CA ASP A 150 6.78 22.01 14.17
C ASP A 150 6.40 20.56 14.51
N SER A 151 6.57 19.60 13.60
CA SER A 151 6.29 18.18 13.81
C SER A 151 7.28 17.29 13.07
N THR A 152 7.71 16.20 13.70
CA THR A 152 8.52 15.18 13.01
C THR A 152 7.62 14.31 12.15
N MET A 153 7.70 14.47 10.84
CA MET A 153 6.89 13.73 9.89
C MET A 153 7.66 12.54 9.31
N VAL A 154 7.16 11.33 9.55
CA VAL A 154 7.71 10.08 8.99
C VAL A 154 6.86 9.65 7.80
N ASN A 155 7.40 9.83 6.60
CA ASN A 155 6.81 9.34 5.36
C ASN A 155 7.32 7.92 5.05
N LEU A 156 6.40 6.98 4.84
CA LEU A 156 6.77 5.62 4.47
C LEU A 156 7.13 5.55 2.98
N ALA A 157 8.43 5.36 2.70
CA ALA A 157 8.91 5.10 1.35
C ALA A 157 8.64 3.64 0.96
N THR A 158 7.50 3.39 0.30
CA THR A 158 6.96 2.03 0.13
C THR A 158 7.58 1.24 -1.02
N ALA A 159 8.31 1.90 -1.92
CA ALA A 159 9.00 1.24 -3.01
C ALA A 159 10.27 1.99 -3.44
N HIS A 160 11.22 1.24 -4.00
CA HIS A 160 12.39 1.80 -4.68
C HIS A 160 11.97 2.43 -6.03
N PRO A 161 12.48 3.62 -6.41
CA PRO A 161 12.09 4.31 -7.65
C PRO A 161 12.33 3.48 -8.93
N GLY A 162 13.37 2.63 -8.93
CA GLY A 162 13.65 1.71 -10.03
C GLY A 162 12.54 0.69 -10.36
N LYS A 163 11.56 0.49 -9.48
CA LYS A 163 10.36 -0.32 -9.79
C LYS A 163 9.36 0.39 -10.71
N PHE A 164 9.45 1.72 -10.80
CA PHE A 164 8.55 2.59 -11.54
C PHE A 164 9.36 3.53 -12.43
N TYR A 165 10.39 2.98 -13.09
CA TYR A 165 11.41 3.75 -13.80
C TYR A 165 10.80 4.71 -14.83
N ASP A 166 9.85 4.25 -15.65
CA ASP A 166 9.21 5.08 -16.68
C ASP A 166 8.47 6.29 -16.07
N SER A 167 7.66 6.05 -15.03
CA SER A 167 6.92 7.12 -14.34
C SER A 167 7.84 8.13 -13.67
N VAL A 168 8.94 7.66 -13.08
CA VAL A 168 9.93 8.52 -12.43
C VAL A 168 10.72 9.31 -13.48
N SER A 169 11.10 8.68 -14.60
CA SER A 169 11.79 9.34 -15.71
C SER A 169 10.94 10.42 -16.36
N GLU A 170 9.65 10.16 -16.55
CA GLU A 170 8.71 11.16 -17.06
C GLU A 170 8.58 12.34 -16.08
N ALA A 171 8.45 12.06 -14.78
CA ALA A 171 8.31 13.09 -13.76
C ALA A 171 9.54 14.01 -13.74
N VAL A 172 10.74 13.43 -13.68
CA VAL A 172 12.04 14.13 -13.60
C VAL A 172 12.37 14.90 -14.89
N GLY A 173 11.98 14.35 -16.04
CA GLY A 173 12.25 14.95 -17.34
C GLY A 173 13.69 14.76 -17.83
N PRO A 174 13.98 15.10 -19.10
CA PRO A 174 15.25 14.76 -19.75
C PRO A 174 16.44 15.58 -19.25
N ALA A 175 16.21 16.66 -18.51
CA ALA A 175 17.25 17.56 -18.02
C ALA A 175 18.04 16.99 -16.84
N GLN A 176 17.51 16.00 -16.13
CA GLN A 176 18.12 15.40 -14.95
C GLN A 176 18.45 13.93 -15.22
N GLN A 177 19.68 13.54 -14.89
CA GLN A 177 20.10 12.15 -15.00
C GLN A 177 19.56 11.35 -13.82
N LEU A 178 18.80 10.29 -14.11
CA LEU A 178 18.35 9.36 -13.09
C LEU A 178 19.53 8.57 -12.51
N PRO A 179 19.49 8.24 -11.21
CA PRO A 179 20.47 7.35 -10.62
C PRO A 179 20.42 5.97 -11.29
N PRO A 180 21.56 5.25 -11.37
CA PRO A 180 21.59 3.92 -11.93
C PRO A 180 20.70 2.97 -11.12
N LEU A 181 20.13 1.96 -11.80
CA LEU A 181 19.40 0.91 -11.11
C LEU A 181 20.33 0.13 -10.16
N PRO A 182 19.83 -0.33 -9.01
CA PRO A 182 20.51 -1.32 -8.20
C PRO A 182 20.83 -2.57 -9.02
N LYS A 183 22.00 -3.18 -8.79
CA LYS A 183 22.48 -4.36 -9.54
C LYS A 183 21.48 -5.51 -9.49
N GLU A 184 20.78 -5.65 -8.38
CA GLU A 184 19.75 -6.66 -8.13
C GLU A 184 18.51 -6.50 -9.00
N LEU A 185 18.19 -5.26 -9.42
CA LEU A 185 17.10 -4.98 -10.36
C LEU A 185 17.60 -5.02 -11.81
N ASP A 186 18.78 -4.46 -12.05
CA ASP A 186 19.37 -4.36 -13.38
C ASP A 186 19.60 -5.74 -14.01
N CYS A 187 20.07 -6.72 -13.22
CA CYS A 187 20.32 -8.06 -13.74
C CYS A 187 19.06 -8.78 -14.24
N LEU A 188 17.87 -8.43 -13.72
CA LEU A 188 16.61 -9.08 -14.07
C LEU A 188 16.22 -8.84 -15.53
N ALA A 189 16.65 -7.73 -16.14
CA ALA A 189 16.37 -7.42 -17.54
C ALA A 189 16.97 -8.46 -18.51
N SER A 190 18.04 -9.15 -18.09
CA SER A 190 18.72 -10.17 -18.88
C SER A 190 18.18 -11.60 -18.67
N LEU A 191 17.39 -11.82 -17.61
CA LEU A 191 16.90 -13.15 -17.27
C LEU A 191 15.67 -13.53 -18.10
N PRO A 192 15.53 -14.80 -18.50
CA PRO A 192 14.35 -15.25 -19.22
C PRO A 192 13.10 -15.13 -18.33
N MET A 193 12.04 -14.53 -18.87
CA MET A 193 10.74 -14.48 -18.19
C MET A 193 10.04 -15.82 -18.38
N VAL A 194 9.74 -16.50 -17.28
CA VAL A 194 8.92 -17.72 -17.27
C VAL A 194 7.50 -17.35 -16.87
N SER A 195 6.62 -17.23 -17.86
CA SER A 195 5.20 -16.98 -17.68
C SER A 195 4.39 -17.87 -18.62
N THR A 196 3.12 -18.12 -18.30
CA THR A 196 2.22 -18.90 -19.15
C THR A 196 0.94 -18.13 -19.33
N ALA A 197 0.71 -17.72 -20.57
CA ALA A 197 -0.54 -17.07 -20.94
C ALA A 197 -1.67 -18.10 -20.90
N VAL A 198 -2.78 -17.71 -20.27
CA VAL A 198 -4.02 -18.48 -20.22
C VAL A 198 -5.17 -17.61 -20.65
N ALA A 199 -6.24 -18.25 -21.15
CA ALA A 199 -7.49 -17.55 -21.42
C ALA A 199 -8.06 -16.98 -20.11
N ASN A 200 -8.82 -15.88 -20.21
CA ASN A 200 -9.58 -15.32 -19.10
C ASN A 200 -10.80 -16.20 -18.78
N ASP A 201 -10.55 -17.41 -18.32
CA ASP A 201 -11.53 -18.44 -18.01
C ASP A 201 -11.17 -19.13 -16.69
N LEU A 202 -12.18 -19.32 -15.83
CA LEU A 202 -11.98 -19.89 -14.50
C LEU A 202 -11.49 -21.35 -14.56
N ARG A 203 -12.04 -22.15 -15.47
CA ARG A 203 -11.66 -23.56 -15.60
C ARG A 203 -10.24 -23.69 -16.11
N VAL A 204 -9.87 -22.92 -17.13
CA VAL A 204 -8.49 -22.90 -17.63
C VAL A 204 -7.49 -22.53 -16.53
N CYS A 205 -7.79 -21.53 -15.71
CA CYS A 205 -6.94 -21.17 -14.57
C CYS A 205 -6.84 -22.30 -13.52
N GLN A 206 -7.97 -22.93 -13.18
CA GLN A 206 -8.02 -24.03 -12.21
C GLN A 206 -7.22 -25.24 -12.70
N ASP A 207 -7.41 -25.62 -13.96
CA ASP A 207 -6.75 -26.76 -14.57
C ASP A 207 -5.24 -26.54 -14.63
N LEU A 208 -4.77 -25.33 -14.97
CA LEU A 208 -3.33 -25.00 -14.93
C LEU A 208 -2.73 -25.11 -13.52
N VAL A 209 -3.48 -24.67 -12.49
CA VAL A 209 -3.02 -24.78 -11.10
C VAL A 209 -2.94 -26.24 -10.67
N LEU A 210 -3.94 -27.05 -11.02
CA LEU A 210 -3.95 -28.49 -10.74
C LEU A 210 -2.79 -29.20 -11.45
N ASP A 211 -2.66 -28.99 -12.76
CA ASP A 211 -1.59 -29.55 -13.59
C ASP A 211 -0.20 -29.26 -13.00
N ARG A 212 0.08 -28.01 -12.64
CA ARG A 212 1.37 -27.64 -12.04
C ARG A 212 1.57 -28.21 -10.65
N THR A 213 0.52 -28.32 -9.86
CA THR A 213 0.61 -28.88 -8.50
C THR A 213 0.82 -30.39 -8.53
N GLU A 214 0.24 -31.09 -9.50
CA GLU A 214 0.39 -32.52 -9.72
C GLU A 214 1.73 -32.86 -10.37
N ASN A 215 2.10 -32.16 -11.44
CA ASN A 215 3.38 -32.37 -12.15
C ASN A 215 4.59 -31.99 -11.28
N GLN A 216 4.50 -30.98 -10.40
CA GLN A 216 5.56 -30.70 -9.43
C GLN A 216 5.77 -31.83 -8.40
N LYS A 217 4.74 -32.63 -8.09
CA LYS A 217 4.91 -33.80 -7.21
C LYS A 217 5.68 -34.91 -7.91
N ASP A 218 5.47 -35.09 -9.21
CA ASP A 218 6.16 -36.11 -10.00
C ASP A 218 7.59 -35.72 -10.38
N GLU A 219 7.86 -34.44 -10.63
CA GLU A 219 9.22 -33.93 -10.80
C GLU A 219 10.03 -33.99 -9.49
N LYS A 220 9.43 -33.64 -8.34
CA LYS A 220 10.10 -33.80 -7.03
C LYS A 220 10.47 -35.26 -6.73
N LYS A 221 9.62 -36.24 -7.12
CA LYS A 221 9.96 -37.67 -7.02
C LYS A 221 11.11 -38.09 -7.93
N LYS A 222 11.25 -37.48 -9.12
CA LYS A 222 12.38 -37.74 -10.04
C LYS A 222 13.69 -37.10 -9.56
N VAL A 223 13.66 -35.90 -8.99
CA VAL A 223 14.86 -35.21 -8.49
C VAL A 223 15.47 -35.94 -7.27
N THR A 224 14.67 -36.60 -6.44
CA THR A 224 15.19 -37.43 -5.33
C THR A 224 15.88 -38.73 -5.76
N ALA A 225 15.85 -39.07 -7.05
CA ALA A 225 16.45 -40.30 -7.60
C ALA A 225 17.75 -40.06 -8.42
N ALA A 226 18.23 -38.82 -8.53
CA ALA A 226 19.46 -38.48 -9.26
C ALA A 226 20.69 -38.38 -8.31
N PRO A 227 21.92 -38.73 -8.76
CA PRO A 227 23.11 -38.78 -7.89
C PRO A 227 23.54 -37.39 -7.38
N ALA A 228 24.05 -37.37 -6.14
CA ALA A 228 24.32 -36.22 -5.28
C ALA A 228 25.50 -35.31 -5.70
N ALA A 229 25.53 -34.79 -6.93
CA ALA A 229 26.66 -33.98 -7.43
C ALA A 229 26.44 -32.45 -7.42
N ILE A 230 25.30 -31.94 -6.96
CA ILE A 230 25.07 -30.48 -6.87
C ILE A 230 24.56 -30.16 -5.46
N ARG A 231 25.43 -30.25 -4.46
CA ARG A 231 25.09 -29.90 -3.09
C ARG A 231 26.24 -29.24 -2.34
N GLU A 232 26.98 -28.36 -3.00
CA GLU A 232 27.91 -27.46 -2.29
C GLU A 232 27.84 -26.03 -2.85
N LEU A 233 27.00 -25.23 -2.21
CA LEU A 233 27.24 -23.80 -2.04
C LEU A 233 27.39 -23.56 -0.52
N PRO A 234 28.30 -22.68 -0.08
CA PRO A 234 28.66 -22.59 1.32
C PRO A 234 27.48 -22.14 2.17
N THR A 235 27.11 -22.99 3.13
CA THR A 235 26.12 -22.68 4.17
C THR A 235 26.75 -21.77 5.22
N SER A 236 26.50 -20.47 5.11
CA SER A 236 26.68 -19.54 6.24
C SER A 236 25.61 -18.46 6.26
N ASN A 237 24.39 -18.84 6.65
CA ASN A 237 23.68 -18.29 7.82
C ASN A 237 22.26 -18.86 7.83
N THR A 238 22.01 -19.79 8.74
CA THR A 238 20.69 -20.33 9.03
C THR A 238 19.88 -19.33 9.84
N ASN A 239 18.94 -18.65 9.20
CA ASN A 239 17.60 -18.31 9.73
C ASN A 239 16.86 -17.41 8.74
N LEU A 240 16.24 -18.00 7.72
CA LEU A 240 15.12 -17.35 7.03
C LEU A 240 13.89 -18.25 7.17
N ASN A 241 13.06 -17.93 8.17
CA ASN A 241 11.66 -18.31 8.14
C ASN A 241 11.04 -17.70 6.88
N THR A 242 10.65 -18.54 5.93
CA THR A 242 9.82 -18.20 4.79
C THR A 242 8.45 -17.73 5.28
N HIS A 243 8.32 -16.43 5.49
CA HIS A 243 7.02 -15.77 5.57
C HIS A 243 6.60 -15.34 4.16
N ILE A 244 5.51 -15.95 3.68
CA ILE A 244 4.78 -15.51 2.49
C ILE A 244 4.22 -14.12 2.81
N TRP A 245 4.81 -13.07 2.23
CA TRP A 245 4.30 -11.71 2.32
C TRP A 245 3.12 -11.55 1.34
N LEU A 246 1.89 -11.70 1.84
CA LEU A 246 0.71 -11.12 1.20
C LEU A 246 0.70 -9.60 1.47
N GLY A 247 1.43 -8.86 0.63
CA GLY A 247 1.44 -7.41 0.65
C GLY A 247 0.27 -6.82 -0.13
N LEU A 248 -0.86 -6.61 0.54
CA LEU A 248 -1.96 -5.76 0.05
C LEU A 248 -2.27 -4.73 1.14
N ALA A 249 -1.49 -3.65 1.15
CA ALA A 249 -1.77 -2.42 1.90
C ALA A 249 -1.51 -1.25 0.95
N ALA A 250 -2.48 -1.00 0.08
CA ALA A 250 -2.46 0.06 -0.92
C ALA A 250 -2.96 1.38 -0.31
N SER A 251 -2.28 1.88 0.73
CA SER A 251 -2.43 3.24 1.25
C SER A 251 -1.16 3.59 2.03
N VAL A 252 -0.50 4.70 1.69
CA VAL A 252 0.66 5.18 2.44
C VAL A 252 0.13 5.85 3.71
N VAL A 253 0.43 5.27 4.86
CA VAL A 253 0.20 5.91 6.15
C VAL A 253 1.45 6.68 6.51
N ALA A 254 1.37 8.01 6.47
CA ALA A 254 2.43 8.85 6.96
C ALA A 254 2.17 9.16 8.45
N VAL A 255 3.20 9.12 9.30
CA VAL A 255 3.06 9.23 10.76
C VAL A 255 3.75 10.49 11.28
N SER A 256 3.03 11.39 11.95
CA SER A 256 3.65 12.46 12.75
C SER A 256 4.03 11.90 14.13
N VAL A 257 5.29 12.03 14.53
CA VAL A 257 5.80 11.53 15.82
C VAL A 257 6.05 12.71 16.77
N GLY A 258 5.42 12.67 17.95
CA GLY A 258 5.74 13.54 19.09
C GLY A 258 7.05 13.07 19.73
N MET A 259 8.04 13.95 19.75
CA MET A 259 9.45 13.64 20.06
C MET A 259 9.70 13.22 21.51
N TYR A 260 10.50 12.16 21.71
CA TYR A 260 11.58 12.05 22.71
C TYR A 260 12.40 10.78 22.38
N PHE A 261 13.68 10.92 21.98
CA PHE A 261 14.84 10.17 22.51
C PHE A 261 16.16 10.48 21.77
N ALA A 262 17.17 10.83 22.60
CA ALA A 262 18.63 10.72 22.50
C ALA A 262 19.34 10.69 21.13
N PHE A 263 20.05 11.79 20.83
CA PHE A 263 21.13 11.84 19.85
C PHE A 263 22.32 10.95 20.29
N THR A 264 22.70 9.96 19.48
CA THR A 264 24.09 9.48 19.47
C THR A 264 24.93 10.48 18.68
N ASN A 265 25.72 11.24 19.43
CA ASN A 265 26.63 12.25 18.94
C ASN A 265 27.75 11.60 18.10
N ARG A 266 27.79 11.87 16.80
CA ARG A 266 28.97 11.64 15.95
C ARG A 266 29.25 12.89 15.14
N ASN A 267 30.10 13.76 15.67
CA ASN A 267 30.87 14.69 14.88
C ASN A 267 32.27 14.89 15.49
N ARG A 268 33.28 14.55 14.66
CA ARG A 268 34.66 15.13 14.58
C ARG A 268 35.58 14.80 15.76
N LEU A 269 36.77 14.19 15.63
CA LEU A 269 37.84 14.31 14.62
C LEU A 269 38.09 15.76 14.17
N ARG A 270 38.40 16.62 15.13
CA ARG A 270 39.66 17.40 15.26
C ARG A 270 39.54 18.31 16.47
#